data_AF-A0A497H606-F1
#
_entry.id   AF-A0A497H606-F1
#
_cell.length_a   1.000
_cell.length_b   1.000
_cell.length_c   1.000
_cell.angle_alpha   90.00
_cell.angle_beta   90.00
_cell.angle_gamma   90.00
#
_symmetry.space_group_name_H-M   'P 1'
#
loop_
_entity.id
_entity.type
_entity.pdbx_description
1 polymer ?
#
loop_
_entity_poly.entity_id
_entity_poly.type
_entity_poly.pdbx_seq_one_letter_code
_entity_poly.pdbx_strand_id
1 'polypeptide(L)'
;MQQKNNSNGVGIIYGDVGSTEFNFRVDDHNLRKFDYVAAPHKEGYILAQVMDIRRYSDLSFDDARNLSSTGEIPYIESDLSAYADVIGYRDSKGYLQVPRTPFEAGSRIIRADEGFIRHVLGLHADSESGAYIGLLKGHNLPVYLNIDSLVQKHICILAKTGGGKSYACGVLVEELLKKKIPMVIIDTHGEYTSLRHPNKDKKEQRNMKKFNVKPHGYPNQIVEYSPLGGRGNVNHLTLNGLNLEAREIIDLLSAKLSGPQIGVLYQAIKEIKEYKQFYTIRDIIEAVNRSKSSARWNVIASLESLDSIGVFHENGTPTEELVRKGKCSVINMRGVPPDIQDVVVARLTKELFDDRKAGKIPPFLLIVEEAHNYCPERGFGTAVSSNMLRTIASEGRKFGMGLCIVSQRPAKVDKNIISQCNTHIILKVTNPNDLKAIIQSVEGLTSQTYNEIQRLPVGVALISGASLQIPIMTEIRTRETSHGGKSVNIFKDGDKVDEYKYTSKIPRTPPPPPSLPKKQEPTSSMMSEMLETTKKTNATEKAVTVNRVAKRLGWVSTDDPDETIRILSKEAEKMKENVYKYLESLVRLGKKFCHMENPECIRCPMNNVCKYRAAKMKNKKKILFIKK
;
A
#
# COMPACT_ATOMS: atom_id res chain seq x y z
N MET A 1 13.53 -16.96 -28.00
CA MET A 1 14.93 -16.98 -27.52
C MET A 1 15.12 -18.25 -26.72
N GLN A 2 15.97 -19.19 -27.17
CA GLN A 2 16.25 -20.42 -26.45
C GLN A 2 17.19 -20.11 -25.28
N GLN A 3 16.70 -20.21 -24.04
CA GLN A 3 17.56 -20.19 -22.85
C GLN A 3 18.51 -21.39 -22.93
N LYS A 4 19.83 -21.12 -22.91
CA LYS A 4 20.84 -22.17 -22.86
C LYS A 4 20.65 -22.98 -21.57
N ASN A 5 20.65 -24.30 -21.70
CA ASN A 5 20.64 -25.29 -20.62
C ASN A 5 21.80 -25.07 -19.64
N ASN A 6 21.65 -24.15 -18.69
CA ASN A 6 22.50 -24.09 -17.51
C ASN A 6 21.89 -25.02 -16.46
N SER A 7 22.66 -26.03 -16.07
CA SER A 7 22.30 -27.22 -15.29
C SER A 7 21.92 -26.98 -13.81
N ASN A 8 21.48 -25.78 -13.43
CA ASN A 8 21.01 -25.48 -12.08
C ASN A 8 19.50 -25.25 -12.06
N GLY A 9 18.73 -26.33 -12.06
CA GLY A 9 17.31 -26.26 -11.75
C GLY A 9 17.09 -25.78 -10.32
N VAL A 10 16.08 -24.92 -10.15
CA VAL A 10 15.66 -24.32 -8.87
C VAL A 10 14.88 -25.32 -8.03
N GLY A 11 14.19 -26.25 -8.68
CA GLY A 11 13.31 -27.19 -8.02
C GLY A 11 12.53 -28.07 -8.99
N ILE A 12 11.65 -28.90 -8.43
CA ILE A 12 10.81 -29.85 -9.16
C ILE A 12 9.35 -29.68 -8.73
N ILE A 13 8.44 -29.53 -9.70
CA ILE A 13 6.99 -29.40 -9.46
C ILE A 13 6.45 -30.71 -8.86
N TYR A 14 5.57 -30.62 -7.86
CA TYR A 14 4.95 -31.80 -7.25
C TYR A 14 3.52 -31.53 -6.77
N GLY A 15 2.81 -32.61 -6.44
CA GLY A 15 1.46 -32.56 -5.86
C GLY A 15 0.37 -32.28 -6.89
N ASP A 16 -0.73 -31.68 -6.45
CA ASP A 16 -1.78 -31.21 -7.34
C ASP A 16 -1.32 -29.92 -8.02
N VAL A 17 -1.26 -29.96 -9.35
CA VAL A 17 -0.68 -28.90 -10.17
C VAL A 17 -1.79 -28.24 -11.01
N GLY A 18 -1.98 -26.94 -10.83
CA GLY A 18 -2.93 -26.15 -11.60
C GLY A 18 -2.29 -25.48 -12.82
N SER A 19 -3.09 -24.74 -13.57
CA SER A 19 -2.58 -23.86 -14.65
C SER A 19 -2.23 -22.45 -14.15
N THR A 20 -2.74 -22.06 -12.98
CA THR A 20 -2.54 -20.73 -12.39
C THR A 20 -1.60 -20.72 -11.20
N GLU A 21 -1.31 -21.88 -10.63
CA GLU A 21 -0.48 -22.04 -9.44
C GLU A 21 0.08 -23.46 -9.36
N PHE A 22 1.22 -23.61 -8.69
CA PHE A 22 1.81 -24.92 -8.43
C PHE A 22 2.72 -24.91 -7.21
N ASN A 23 2.91 -26.09 -6.62
CA ASN A 23 3.92 -26.33 -5.60
C ASN A 23 5.16 -26.97 -6.23
N PHE A 24 6.33 -26.66 -5.70
CA PHE A 24 7.58 -27.29 -6.12
C PHE A 24 8.54 -27.48 -4.94
N ARG A 25 9.29 -28.58 -4.96
CA ARG A 25 10.40 -28.81 -4.02
C ARG A 25 11.54 -27.90 -4.42
N VAL A 26 12.11 -27.18 -3.46
CA VAL A 26 13.19 -26.22 -3.70
C VAL A 26 14.54 -26.92 -3.54
N ASP A 27 15.30 -27.02 -4.62
CA ASP A 27 16.68 -27.50 -4.62
C ASP A 27 17.68 -26.34 -4.41
N ASP A 28 17.31 -25.11 -4.82
CA ASP A 28 18.15 -23.93 -4.66
C ASP A 28 17.88 -23.19 -3.33
N HIS A 29 18.79 -23.35 -2.37
CA HIS A 29 18.69 -22.69 -1.06
C HIS A 29 18.80 -21.15 -1.11
N ASN A 30 19.23 -20.56 -2.23
CA ASN A 30 19.25 -19.10 -2.40
C ASN A 30 17.93 -18.54 -2.94
N LEU A 31 16.94 -19.39 -3.22
CA LEU A 31 15.63 -18.95 -3.67
C LEU A 31 14.91 -18.21 -2.53
N ARG A 32 14.30 -17.08 -2.86
CA ARG A 32 13.58 -16.23 -1.90
C ARG A 32 12.15 -16.02 -2.34
N LYS A 33 11.32 -15.67 -1.36
CA LYS A 33 9.97 -15.18 -1.63
C LYS A 33 10.04 -13.94 -2.54
N PHE A 34 9.15 -13.91 -3.54
CA PHE A 34 9.05 -12.97 -4.66
C PHE A 34 10.09 -13.12 -5.77
N ASP A 35 10.95 -14.15 -5.72
CA ASP A 35 11.79 -14.50 -6.87
C ASP A 35 10.92 -14.99 -8.04
N TYR A 36 11.40 -14.75 -9.26
CA TYR A 36 10.77 -15.23 -10.47
C TYR A 36 11.44 -16.52 -10.95
N VAL A 37 10.60 -17.49 -11.30
CA VAL A 37 11.01 -18.78 -11.86
C VAL A 37 10.37 -18.97 -13.24
N ALA A 38 11.02 -19.76 -14.07
CA ALA A 38 10.50 -20.17 -15.36
C ALA A 38 10.19 -21.68 -15.28
N ALA A 39 8.92 -22.02 -15.49
CA ALA A 39 8.45 -23.39 -15.50
C ALA A 39 8.24 -23.87 -16.95
N PRO A 40 8.74 -25.04 -17.34
CA PRO A 40 8.49 -25.59 -18.66
C PRO A 40 7.02 -25.99 -18.79
N HIS A 41 6.42 -25.66 -19.93
CA HIS A 41 5.06 -26.02 -20.30
C HIS A 41 4.99 -26.29 -21.81
N LYS A 42 3.91 -26.88 -22.30
CA LYS A 42 3.72 -27.15 -23.73
C LYS A 42 3.73 -25.89 -24.62
N GLU A 43 3.40 -24.73 -24.04
CA GLU A 43 3.49 -23.42 -24.73
C GLU A 43 4.87 -22.75 -24.59
N GLY A 44 5.86 -23.46 -24.03
CA GLY A 44 7.20 -22.95 -23.74
C GLY A 44 7.41 -22.66 -22.26
N TYR A 45 8.40 -21.83 -21.96
CA TYR A 45 8.66 -21.42 -20.57
C TYR A 45 7.65 -20.37 -20.13
N ILE A 46 7.07 -20.60 -18.94
CA ILE A 46 6.06 -19.74 -18.33
C ILE A 46 6.67 -19.08 -17.09
N LEU A 47 6.49 -17.77 -16.97
CA LEU A 47 6.92 -17.03 -15.79
C LEU A 47 5.96 -17.30 -14.63
N ALA A 48 6.52 -17.63 -13.47
CA ALA A 48 5.79 -17.71 -12.21
C ALA A 48 6.58 -16.97 -11.11
N GLN A 49 5.87 -16.50 -10.09
CA GLN A 49 6.46 -15.81 -8.95
C GLN A 49 6.32 -16.65 -7.69
N VAL A 50 7.40 -16.81 -6.93
CA VAL A 50 7.43 -17.54 -5.68
C VAL A 50 6.71 -16.74 -4.60
N MET A 51 5.57 -17.23 -4.12
CA MET A 51 4.72 -16.50 -3.17
C MET A 51 4.97 -16.92 -1.72
N ASP A 52 5.38 -18.16 -1.48
CA ASP A 52 5.73 -18.66 -0.14
C ASP A 52 6.80 -19.75 -0.24
N ILE A 53 7.61 -19.88 0.81
CA ILE A 53 8.59 -20.96 0.96
C ILE A 53 8.46 -21.51 2.37
N ARG A 54 8.18 -22.81 2.48
CA ARG A 54 7.96 -23.53 3.74
C ARG A 54 8.95 -24.67 3.87
N ARG A 55 9.42 -24.89 5.09
CA ARG A 55 10.17 -26.08 5.45
C ARG A 55 9.19 -27.13 5.95
N TYR A 56 9.21 -28.30 5.31
CA TYR A 56 8.53 -29.48 5.78
C TYR A 56 9.57 -30.35 6.45
N SER A 57 9.30 -30.78 7.68
CA SER A 57 10.13 -31.71 8.43
C SER A 57 9.29 -32.86 8.95
N ASP A 58 9.89 -34.03 9.04
CA ASP A 58 9.32 -35.20 9.70
C ASP A 58 9.32 -35.07 11.24
N LEU A 59 10.02 -34.07 11.80
CA LEU A 59 10.10 -33.81 13.23
C LEU A 59 8.71 -33.71 13.88
N SER A 60 8.36 -34.72 14.67
CA SER A 60 7.11 -34.73 15.42
C SER A 60 7.19 -33.85 16.67
N PHE A 61 6.03 -33.56 17.26
CA PHE A 61 5.96 -32.82 18.51
C PHE A 61 6.68 -33.56 19.66
N ASP A 62 6.61 -34.89 19.67
CA ASP A 62 7.27 -35.71 20.70
C ASP A 62 8.79 -35.73 20.50
N ASP A 63 9.27 -35.78 19.25
CA ASP A 63 10.70 -35.68 18.95
C ASP A 63 11.26 -34.31 19.38
N ALA A 64 10.54 -33.22 19.10
CA ALA A 64 10.90 -31.86 19.53
C ALA A 64 10.93 -31.71 21.07
N ARG A 65 10.06 -32.43 21.78
CA ARG A 65 10.01 -32.44 23.24
C ARG A 65 11.17 -33.25 23.84
N ASN A 66 11.48 -34.39 23.24
CA ASN A 66 12.57 -35.26 23.68
C ASN A 66 13.94 -34.61 23.46
N LEU A 67 14.10 -33.88 22.35
CA LEU A 67 15.23 -32.98 22.05
C LEU A 67 15.61 -32.03 23.20
N SER A 68 14.61 -31.49 23.88
CA SER A 68 14.80 -30.56 25.02
C SER A 68 15.22 -31.28 26.31
N SER A 69 15.06 -32.61 26.35
CA SER A 69 15.21 -33.46 27.53
C SER A 69 16.53 -34.22 27.54
N THR A 70 16.96 -34.73 26.38
CA THR A 70 18.15 -35.57 26.20
C THR A 70 19.33 -34.81 25.61
N GLY A 71 19.10 -33.68 24.93
CA GLY A 71 20.12 -32.91 24.22
C GLY A 71 20.62 -33.57 22.92
N GLU A 72 20.14 -34.78 22.60
CA GLU A 72 20.43 -35.47 21.34
C GLU A 72 19.49 -34.98 20.25
N ILE A 73 20.06 -34.52 19.14
CA ILE A 73 19.30 -34.08 17.97
C ILE A 73 19.05 -35.30 17.07
N PRO A 74 17.80 -35.82 16.97
CA PRO A 74 17.50 -36.88 16.03
C PRO A 74 17.78 -36.37 14.61
N TYR A 75 18.09 -37.29 13.70
CA TYR A 75 18.18 -36.94 12.29
C TYR A 75 16.81 -36.49 11.81
N ILE A 76 16.69 -35.22 11.39
CA ILE A 76 15.46 -34.61 10.90
C ILE A 76 15.54 -34.56 9.38
N GLU A 77 14.71 -35.33 8.70
CA GLU A 77 14.50 -35.13 7.27
C GLU A 77 13.68 -33.87 7.08
N SER A 78 14.30 -32.86 6.47
CA SER A 78 13.59 -31.63 6.13
C SER A 78 13.90 -31.17 4.73
N ASP A 79 12.83 -30.88 3.99
CA ASP A 79 12.88 -30.35 2.65
C ASP A 79 12.19 -28.99 2.59
N LEU A 80 12.59 -28.20 1.59
CA LEU A 80 11.94 -26.94 1.29
C LEU A 80 10.90 -27.17 0.19
N SER A 81 9.71 -26.65 0.41
CA SER A 81 8.66 -26.56 -0.59
C SER A 81 8.28 -25.11 -0.77
N ALA A 82 8.02 -24.73 -2.01
CA ALA A 82 7.58 -23.41 -2.38
C ALA A 82 6.29 -23.47 -3.17
N TYR A 83 5.48 -22.43 -2.99
CA TYR A 83 4.25 -22.19 -3.72
C TYR A 83 4.47 -21.00 -4.66
N ALA A 84 4.11 -21.16 -5.93
CA ALA A 84 4.25 -20.11 -6.94
C ALA A 84 2.94 -19.83 -7.69
N ASP A 85 2.68 -18.55 -7.90
CA ASP A 85 1.60 -18.04 -8.74
C ASP A 85 2.11 -17.87 -10.17
N VAL A 86 1.35 -18.39 -11.14
CA VAL A 86 1.68 -18.32 -12.56
C VAL A 86 1.29 -16.95 -13.09
N ILE A 87 2.27 -16.24 -13.64
CA ILE A 87 2.07 -14.95 -14.30
C ILE A 87 1.68 -15.16 -15.76
N GLY A 88 2.40 -16.05 -16.44
CA GLY A 88 2.14 -16.37 -17.84
C GLY A 88 3.33 -16.19 -18.77
N TYR A 89 3.04 -16.03 -20.05
CA TYR A 89 4.00 -15.86 -21.14
C TYR A 89 3.46 -14.86 -22.15
N ARG A 90 4.28 -14.38 -23.08
CA ARG A 90 3.80 -13.56 -24.19
C ARG A 90 3.71 -14.38 -25.47
N ASP A 91 2.57 -14.25 -26.15
CA ASP A 91 2.38 -14.84 -27.47
C ASP A 91 3.14 -14.06 -28.56
N SER A 92 3.08 -14.54 -29.81
CA SER A 92 3.74 -13.90 -30.96
C SER A 92 3.23 -12.48 -31.26
N LYS A 93 2.05 -12.11 -30.77
CA LYS A 93 1.49 -10.75 -30.88
C LYS A 93 1.86 -9.87 -29.70
N GLY A 94 2.58 -10.42 -28.71
CA GLY A 94 3.02 -9.72 -27.53
C GLY A 94 1.95 -9.59 -26.44
N TYR A 95 0.84 -10.31 -26.49
CA TYR A 95 -0.16 -10.31 -25.40
C TYR A 95 0.25 -11.25 -24.29
N LEU A 96 0.04 -10.85 -23.02
CA LEU A 96 0.21 -11.75 -21.89
C LEU A 96 -0.89 -12.81 -21.93
N GLN A 97 -0.47 -14.07 -21.96
CA GLN A 97 -1.33 -15.24 -21.92
C GLN A 97 -1.02 -16.04 -20.66
N VAL A 98 -2.08 -16.57 -20.05
CA VAL A 98 -1.98 -17.55 -18.96
C VAL A 98 -2.18 -18.94 -19.58
N PRO A 99 -1.36 -19.95 -19.22
CA PRO A 99 -1.58 -21.31 -19.72
C PRO A 99 -2.97 -21.81 -19.33
N ARG A 100 -3.60 -22.55 -20.24
CA ARG A 100 -4.97 -23.09 -20.05
C ARG A 100 -5.00 -24.56 -19.64
N THR A 101 -3.84 -25.17 -19.52
CA THR A 101 -3.67 -26.53 -19.02
C THR A 101 -2.71 -26.55 -17.85
N PRO A 102 -2.83 -27.55 -16.97
CA PRO A 102 -1.93 -27.68 -15.83
C PRO A 102 -0.49 -27.97 -16.28
N PHE A 103 0.47 -27.63 -15.42
CA PHE A 103 1.85 -28.05 -15.58
C PHE A 103 2.02 -29.53 -15.24
N GLU A 104 3.09 -30.15 -15.74
CA GLU A 104 3.40 -31.55 -15.45
C GLU A 104 4.15 -31.67 -14.12
N ALA A 105 3.63 -32.48 -13.19
CA ALA A 105 4.37 -32.86 -12.00
C ALA A 105 5.66 -33.61 -12.37
N GLY A 106 6.73 -33.41 -11.60
CA GLY A 106 8.07 -33.90 -11.92
C GLY A 106 8.87 -32.96 -12.84
N SER A 107 8.25 -31.91 -13.39
CA SER A 107 8.95 -30.92 -14.22
C SER A 107 9.96 -30.12 -13.42
N ARG A 108 11.17 -29.97 -13.99
CA ARG A 108 12.23 -29.15 -13.39
C ARG A 108 12.04 -27.68 -13.77
N ILE A 109 11.98 -26.82 -12.76
CA ILE A 109 11.90 -25.37 -12.95
C ILE A 109 13.28 -24.73 -12.84
N ILE A 110 13.46 -23.57 -13.47
CA ILE A 110 14.72 -22.81 -13.48
C ILE A 110 14.48 -21.37 -13.02
N ARG A 111 15.54 -20.63 -12.67
CA ARG A 111 15.42 -19.19 -12.40
C ARG A 111 15.05 -18.47 -13.69
N ALA A 112 14.14 -17.51 -13.61
CA ALA A 112 13.84 -16.66 -14.75
C ALA A 112 15.01 -15.68 -14.98
N ASP A 113 15.45 -15.53 -16.23
CA ASP A 113 16.44 -14.51 -16.58
C ASP A 113 15.80 -13.12 -16.65
N GLU A 114 16.62 -12.07 -16.50
CA GLU A 114 16.12 -10.68 -16.49
C GLU A 114 15.40 -10.30 -17.79
N GLY A 115 15.86 -10.80 -18.93
CA GLY A 115 15.23 -10.55 -20.23
C GLY A 115 13.83 -11.16 -20.29
N PHE A 116 13.67 -12.40 -19.85
CA PHE A 116 12.38 -13.06 -19.75
C PHE A 116 11.43 -12.37 -18.77
N ILE A 117 11.91 -12.00 -17.57
CA ILE A 117 11.13 -11.24 -16.59
C ILE A 117 10.65 -9.92 -17.20
N ARG A 118 11.55 -9.13 -17.78
CA ARG A 118 11.18 -7.84 -18.39
C ARG A 118 10.17 -8.01 -19.51
N HIS A 119 10.40 -8.99 -20.37
CA HIS A 119 9.53 -9.28 -21.49
C HIS A 119 8.12 -9.61 -21.01
N VAL A 120 7.94 -10.58 -20.11
CA VAL A 120 6.61 -10.99 -19.64
C VAL A 120 5.92 -9.88 -18.85
N LEU A 121 6.61 -9.22 -17.92
CA LEU A 121 6.03 -8.13 -17.11
C LEU A 121 5.66 -6.87 -17.91
N GLY A 122 6.16 -6.72 -19.14
CA GLY A 122 5.91 -5.54 -19.98
C GLY A 122 6.85 -4.37 -19.67
N LEU A 123 8.00 -4.64 -19.06
CA LEU A 123 9.03 -3.66 -18.72
C LEU A 123 9.91 -3.34 -19.94
N HIS A 124 9.28 -2.78 -20.98
CA HIS A 124 9.92 -2.47 -22.26
C HIS A 124 10.66 -1.13 -22.27
N ALA A 125 10.33 -0.22 -21.36
CA ALA A 125 11.02 1.06 -21.26
C ALA A 125 12.46 0.88 -20.78
N ASP A 126 13.30 1.84 -21.16
CA ASP A 126 14.72 1.88 -20.89
C ASP A 126 15.15 3.27 -20.38
N SER A 127 16.46 3.47 -20.26
CA SER A 127 17.02 4.74 -19.81
C SER A 127 16.77 5.91 -20.75
N GLU A 128 16.41 5.68 -22.02
CA GLU A 128 16.15 6.74 -23.00
C GLU A 128 14.70 7.21 -22.95
N SER A 129 13.76 6.25 -22.94
CA SER A 129 12.32 6.48 -23.05
C SER A 129 11.56 6.41 -21.72
N GLY A 130 12.22 5.96 -20.65
CA GLY A 130 11.61 5.71 -19.35
C GLY A 130 12.12 6.60 -18.21
N ALA A 131 11.29 6.69 -17.17
CA ALA A 131 11.62 7.25 -15.87
C ALA A 131 12.10 6.12 -14.95
N TYR A 132 13.34 6.21 -14.45
CA TYR A 132 13.90 5.23 -13.53
C TYR A 132 13.32 5.39 -12.12
N ILE A 133 12.42 4.49 -11.74
CA ILE A 133 11.73 4.55 -10.44
C ILE A 133 12.49 3.82 -9.34
N GLY A 134 13.20 2.74 -9.69
CA GLY A 134 13.82 1.88 -8.68
C GLY A 134 14.15 0.49 -9.18
N LEU A 135 14.29 -0.45 -8.24
CA LEU A 135 14.58 -1.85 -8.55
C LEU A 135 13.35 -2.71 -8.32
N LEU A 136 13.14 -3.70 -9.17
CA LEU A 136 12.13 -4.72 -8.94
C LEU A 136 12.44 -5.42 -7.61
N LYS A 137 11.47 -5.49 -6.69
CA LYS A 137 11.69 -5.93 -5.32
C LYS A 137 12.30 -7.33 -5.28
N GLY A 138 13.43 -7.48 -4.58
CA GLY A 138 14.18 -8.74 -4.51
C GLY A 138 15.15 -8.99 -5.67
N HIS A 139 15.13 -8.16 -6.70
CA HIS A 139 15.96 -8.32 -7.91
C HIS A 139 16.83 -7.07 -8.13
N ASN A 140 17.97 -7.24 -8.83
CA ASN A 140 18.81 -6.12 -9.27
C ASN A 140 18.34 -5.57 -10.63
N LEU A 141 17.04 -5.65 -10.91
CA LEU A 141 16.44 -5.33 -12.20
C LEU A 141 15.86 -3.91 -12.18
N PRO A 142 16.39 -2.96 -12.97
CA PRO A 142 15.89 -1.59 -13.03
C PRO A 142 14.47 -1.49 -13.60
N VAL A 143 13.59 -0.80 -12.88
CA VAL A 143 12.22 -0.51 -13.31
C VAL A 143 12.17 0.89 -13.92
N TYR A 144 12.02 0.91 -15.25
CA TYR A 144 11.76 2.12 -16.04
C TYR A 144 10.28 2.17 -16.41
N LEU A 145 9.61 3.29 -16.14
CA LEU A 145 8.23 3.53 -16.56
C LEU A 145 8.20 4.45 -17.78
N ASN A 146 7.43 4.11 -18.80
CA ASN A 146 7.37 4.89 -20.05
C ASN A 146 6.88 6.33 -19.79
N ILE A 147 7.67 7.33 -20.19
CA ILE A 147 7.40 8.74 -19.90
C ILE A 147 6.14 9.24 -20.61
N ASP A 148 5.93 8.85 -21.87
CA ASP A 148 4.74 9.27 -22.62
C ASP A 148 3.46 8.78 -21.95
N SER A 149 3.46 7.54 -21.47
CA SER A 149 2.35 6.97 -20.70
C SER A 149 2.14 7.71 -19.39
N LEU A 150 3.21 8.06 -18.67
CA LEU A 150 3.16 8.81 -17.42
C LEU A 150 2.57 10.22 -17.61
N VAL A 151 3.05 10.95 -18.62
CA VAL A 151 2.60 12.32 -18.89
C VAL A 151 1.20 12.34 -19.50
N GLN A 152 0.86 11.42 -20.39
CA GLN A 152 -0.41 11.51 -21.13
C GLN A 152 -1.58 10.78 -20.46
N LYS A 153 -1.34 9.78 -19.61
CA LYS A 153 -2.42 8.91 -19.09
C LYS A 153 -2.67 9.05 -17.59
N HIS A 154 -2.23 10.15 -17.00
CA HIS A 154 -2.42 10.47 -15.58
C HIS A 154 -1.77 9.46 -14.61
N ILE A 155 -1.47 9.93 -13.39
CA ILE A 155 -0.73 9.21 -12.38
C ILE A 155 -1.42 9.41 -11.03
N CYS A 156 -1.46 8.36 -10.21
CA CYS A 156 -1.91 8.43 -8.85
C CYS A 156 -0.82 7.91 -7.92
N ILE A 157 -0.39 8.71 -6.94
CA ILE A 157 0.57 8.32 -5.90
C ILE A 157 -0.14 8.29 -4.55
N LEU A 158 -0.26 7.09 -3.97
CA LEU A 158 -1.08 6.84 -2.79
C LEU A 158 -0.26 6.19 -1.67
N ALA A 159 -0.31 6.76 -0.46
CA ALA A 159 0.46 6.23 0.68
C ALA A 159 -0.07 6.74 2.01
N LYS A 160 0.08 6.04 3.13
CA LYS A 160 -0.16 6.66 4.45
C LYS A 160 0.86 7.78 4.76
N THR A 161 0.59 8.61 5.77
CA THR A 161 1.57 9.57 6.30
C THR A 161 2.88 8.88 6.69
N GLY A 162 4.01 9.42 6.23
CA GLY A 162 5.34 8.81 6.40
C GLY A 162 5.56 7.53 5.56
N GLY A 163 4.68 7.23 4.60
CA GLY A 163 4.81 6.09 3.70
C GLY A 163 5.79 6.29 2.54
N GLY A 164 6.34 7.49 2.37
CA GLY A 164 7.27 7.85 1.29
C GLY A 164 6.63 8.51 0.06
N LYS A 165 5.43 9.09 0.22
CA LYS A 165 4.63 9.73 -0.85
C LYS A 165 5.39 10.82 -1.62
N SER A 166 5.76 11.92 -0.97
CA SER A 166 6.54 13.01 -1.59
C SER A 166 7.98 12.60 -1.92
N TYR A 167 8.47 11.50 -1.33
CA TYR A 167 9.76 10.91 -1.71
C TYR A 167 9.67 10.24 -3.09
N ALA A 168 8.68 9.37 -3.30
CA ALA A 168 8.42 8.72 -4.59
C ALA A 168 8.01 9.72 -5.67
N CYS A 169 7.19 10.73 -5.32
CA CYS A 169 6.89 11.82 -6.24
C CYS A 169 8.17 12.61 -6.60
N GLY A 170 9.04 12.89 -5.63
CA GLY A 170 10.34 13.50 -5.89
C GLY A 170 11.22 12.70 -6.86
N VAL A 171 11.28 11.37 -6.72
CA VAL A 171 11.96 10.48 -7.68
C VAL A 171 11.39 10.62 -9.09
N LEU A 172 10.05 10.62 -9.22
CA LEU A 172 9.40 10.82 -10.50
C LEU A 172 9.74 12.19 -11.11
N VAL A 173 9.69 13.26 -10.31
CA VAL A 173 10.02 14.62 -10.75
C VAL A 173 11.48 14.73 -11.21
N GLU A 174 12.43 14.11 -10.51
CA GLU A 174 13.84 14.06 -10.93
C GLU A 174 13.99 13.44 -12.34
N GLU A 175 13.32 12.33 -12.60
CA GLU A 175 13.37 11.67 -13.91
C GLU A 175 12.75 12.54 -15.02
N LEU A 176 11.62 13.17 -14.74
CA LEU A 176 10.97 14.08 -15.68
C LEU A 176 11.82 15.34 -15.96
N LEU A 177 12.54 15.85 -14.95
CA LEU A 177 13.47 16.97 -15.10
C LEU A 177 14.66 16.61 -16.01
N LYS A 178 15.26 15.43 -15.85
CA LYS A 178 16.32 14.92 -16.74
C LYS A 178 15.86 14.84 -18.19
N LYS A 179 14.59 14.53 -18.38
CA LYS A 179 13.92 14.38 -19.69
C LYS A 179 13.34 15.69 -20.22
N LYS A 180 13.56 16.78 -19.48
CA LYS A 180 13.12 18.15 -19.80
C LYS A 180 11.60 18.26 -20.01
N ILE A 181 10.83 17.43 -19.31
CA ILE A 181 9.37 17.50 -19.33
C ILE A 181 8.92 18.70 -18.50
N PRO A 182 8.08 19.62 -19.05
CA PRO A 182 7.50 20.70 -18.27
C PRO A 182 6.60 20.16 -17.16
N MET A 183 6.68 20.76 -15.97
CA MET A 183 5.86 20.37 -14.83
C MET A 183 5.33 21.60 -14.08
N VAL A 184 4.12 21.48 -13.55
CA VAL A 184 3.56 22.41 -12.57
C VAL A 184 3.18 21.61 -11.33
N ILE A 185 3.65 22.01 -10.16
CA ILE A 185 3.37 21.33 -8.89
C ILE A 185 2.57 22.28 -8.01
N ILE A 186 1.37 21.88 -7.61
CA ILE A 186 0.65 22.50 -6.49
C ILE A 186 1.24 21.91 -5.20
N ASP A 187 2.03 22.70 -4.48
CA ASP A 187 2.78 22.26 -3.30
C ASP A 187 2.13 22.82 -2.02
N THR A 188 1.27 22.03 -1.41
CA THR A 188 0.51 22.39 -0.19
C THR A 188 1.42 22.63 1.03
N HIS A 189 2.60 22.01 1.07
CA HIS A 189 3.48 22.01 2.26
C HIS A 189 4.83 22.70 2.02
N GLY A 190 5.17 23.05 0.79
CA GLY A 190 6.43 23.70 0.43
C GLY A 190 7.63 22.74 0.44
N GLU A 191 7.41 21.46 0.13
CA GLU A 191 8.46 20.42 0.17
C GLU A 191 9.31 20.36 -1.10
N TYR A 192 8.80 20.82 -2.25
CA TYR A 192 9.38 20.55 -3.57
C TYR A 192 10.49 21.54 -3.95
N THR A 193 10.59 22.67 -3.26
CA THR A 193 11.72 23.63 -3.42
C THR A 193 13.07 22.99 -3.10
N SER A 194 13.08 21.96 -2.25
CA SER A 194 14.26 21.16 -1.90
C SER A 194 14.91 20.45 -3.10
N LEU A 195 14.18 20.25 -4.22
CA LEU A 195 14.70 19.70 -5.47
C LEU A 195 15.85 20.53 -6.07
N ARG A 196 15.98 21.81 -5.69
CA ARG A 196 17.11 22.68 -6.08
C ARG A 196 18.46 22.17 -5.57
N HIS A 197 18.47 21.39 -4.50
CA HIS A 197 19.69 21.03 -3.79
C HIS A 197 19.99 19.54 -3.94
N PRO A 198 21.27 19.16 -4.13
CA PRO A 198 21.66 17.75 -4.13
C PRO A 198 21.41 17.14 -2.74
N ASN A 199 21.21 15.83 -2.71
CA ASN A 199 21.03 15.07 -1.48
C ASN A 199 22.30 15.11 -0.62
N LYS A 200 22.17 15.54 0.65
CA LYS A 200 23.28 15.65 1.61
C LYS A 200 23.28 14.57 2.69
N ASP A 201 22.29 13.68 2.71
CA ASP A 201 22.14 12.67 3.76
C ASP A 201 23.15 11.53 3.58
N LYS A 202 24.07 11.36 4.54
CA LYS A 202 25.15 10.37 4.46
C LYS A 202 24.63 8.93 4.40
N LYS A 203 23.49 8.61 5.02
CA LYS A 203 22.92 7.26 4.98
C LYS A 203 22.33 6.99 3.60
N GLU A 204 21.61 7.97 3.05
CA GLU A 204 21.04 7.87 1.70
C GLU A 204 22.13 7.78 0.63
N GLN A 205 23.20 8.59 0.72
CA GLN A 205 24.32 8.53 -0.23
C GLN A 205 25.00 7.16 -0.27
N ARG A 206 25.06 6.42 0.84
CA ARG A 206 25.55 5.02 0.83
C ARG A 206 24.61 4.11 0.05
N ASN A 207 23.30 4.31 0.21
CA ASN A 207 22.27 3.53 -0.48
C ASN A 207 22.18 3.87 -1.98
N MET A 208 22.57 5.07 -2.40
CA MET A 208 22.59 5.47 -3.81
C MET A 208 23.41 4.52 -4.70
N LYS A 209 24.48 3.91 -4.16
CA LYS A 209 25.30 2.92 -4.88
C LYS A 209 24.47 1.73 -5.35
N LYS A 210 23.49 1.29 -4.54
CA LYS A 210 22.57 0.19 -4.90
C LYS A 210 21.76 0.52 -6.15
N PHE A 211 21.36 1.77 -6.31
CA PHE A 211 20.51 2.24 -7.40
C PHE A 211 21.30 2.89 -8.54
N ASN A 212 22.64 2.89 -8.48
CA ASN A 212 23.49 3.56 -9.45
C ASN A 212 23.11 5.04 -9.70
N VAL A 213 22.75 5.76 -8.64
CA VAL A 213 22.45 7.20 -8.69
C VAL A 213 23.50 8.01 -7.92
N LYS A 214 23.54 9.33 -8.13
CA LYS A 214 24.47 10.24 -7.46
C LYS A 214 23.73 11.51 -7.01
N PRO A 215 24.20 12.21 -5.96
CA PRO A 215 23.58 13.46 -5.55
C PRO A 215 23.59 14.49 -6.68
N HIS A 216 22.43 15.05 -6.97
CA HIS A 216 22.25 16.08 -7.99
C HIS A 216 21.09 17.00 -7.60
N GLY A 217 21.23 18.29 -7.88
CA GLY A 217 20.20 19.30 -7.63
C GLY A 217 19.82 20.01 -8.92
N TYR A 218 18.60 20.53 -8.98
CA TYR A 218 18.05 21.16 -10.19
C TYR A 218 17.80 22.68 -10.02
N PRO A 219 18.77 23.48 -9.50
CA PRO A 219 18.52 24.87 -9.09
C PRO A 219 18.01 25.75 -10.24
N ASN A 220 18.50 25.50 -11.45
CA ASN A 220 18.12 26.27 -12.64
C ASN A 220 16.80 25.81 -13.27
N GLN A 221 16.25 24.66 -12.89
CA GLN A 221 15.02 24.11 -13.46
C GLN A 221 13.81 24.32 -12.54
N ILE A 222 14.02 24.46 -11.23
CA ILE A 222 12.94 24.70 -10.25
C ILE A 222 12.67 26.20 -10.10
N VAL A 223 11.49 26.64 -10.55
CA VAL A 223 10.99 28.01 -10.39
C VAL A 223 9.87 28.00 -9.36
N GLU A 224 9.92 28.91 -8.38
CA GLU A 224 8.97 28.92 -7.27
C GLU A 224 8.07 30.14 -7.37
N TYR A 225 6.76 29.89 -7.21
CA TYR A 225 5.70 30.89 -7.22
C TYR A 225 4.87 30.80 -5.94
N SER A 226 4.35 31.90 -5.43
CA SER A 226 3.44 31.89 -4.27
C SER A 226 2.33 32.94 -4.38
N PRO A 227 1.07 32.58 -4.03
CA PRO A 227 -0.05 33.52 -3.99
C PRO A 227 0.11 34.64 -2.96
N LEU A 228 0.88 34.43 -1.89
CA LEU A 228 1.08 35.45 -0.85
C LEU A 228 2.14 36.52 -1.22
N GLY A 229 2.80 36.36 -2.36
CA GLY A 229 3.96 37.17 -2.73
C GLY A 229 5.23 36.76 -1.98
N GLY A 230 6.39 37.06 -2.55
CA GLY A 230 7.68 36.59 -2.05
C GLY A 230 8.49 37.63 -1.29
N ARG A 231 9.05 37.26 -0.13
CA ARG A 231 10.35 37.79 0.34
C ARG A 231 11.45 36.89 -0.23
N GLY A 232 12.40 37.43 -1.00
CA GLY A 232 13.49 36.67 -1.62
C GLY A 232 13.23 36.22 -3.08
N ASN A 233 13.81 35.10 -3.52
CA ASN A 233 13.70 34.56 -4.89
C ASN A 233 12.39 33.79 -5.17
N VAL A 234 11.26 34.26 -4.64
CA VAL A 234 9.94 33.65 -4.87
C VAL A 234 9.11 34.59 -5.73
N ASN A 235 8.65 34.11 -6.88
CA ASN A 235 7.80 34.90 -7.76
C ASN A 235 6.40 35.01 -7.16
N HIS A 236 5.78 36.17 -7.28
CA HIS A 236 4.38 36.31 -6.90
C HIS A 236 3.51 35.65 -7.96
N LEU A 237 2.64 34.72 -7.54
CA LEU A 237 1.62 34.17 -8.43
C LEU A 237 0.40 35.08 -8.41
N THR A 238 0.05 35.61 -9.58
CA THR A 238 -1.21 36.31 -9.83
C THR A 238 -2.01 35.55 -10.88
N LEU A 239 -3.33 35.54 -10.73
CA LEU A 239 -4.28 34.90 -11.63
C LEU A 239 -4.95 35.97 -12.51
N ASN A 240 -5.37 35.59 -13.71
CA ASN A 240 -6.02 36.53 -14.61
C ASN A 240 -7.41 36.92 -14.07
N GLY A 241 -7.55 38.17 -13.63
CA GLY A 241 -8.77 38.76 -13.11
C GLY A 241 -9.59 39.55 -14.13
N LEU A 242 -9.16 39.60 -15.40
CA LEU A 242 -9.89 40.31 -16.45
C LEU A 242 -11.05 39.47 -16.99
N ASN A 243 -12.15 40.16 -17.27
CA ASN A 243 -13.30 39.64 -18.00
C ASN A 243 -13.90 38.36 -17.41
N LEU A 244 -13.87 38.21 -16.09
CA LEU A 244 -14.49 37.07 -15.41
C LEU A 244 -15.99 37.02 -15.71
N GLU A 245 -16.47 35.86 -16.16
CA GLU A 245 -17.89 35.63 -16.42
C GLU A 245 -18.66 35.37 -15.12
N ALA A 246 -19.96 35.65 -15.13
CA ALA A 246 -20.83 35.43 -13.96
C ALA A 246 -20.73 33.99 -13.44
N ARG A 247 -20.68 33.02 -14.36
CA ARG A 247 -20.56 31.59 -14.01
C ARG A 247 -19.23 31.26 -13.36
N GLU A 248 -18.13 31.83 -13.88
CA GLU A 248 -16.80 31.62 -13.29
C GLU A 248 -16.73 32.21 -11.88
N ILE A 249 -17.30 33.40 -11.67
CA ILE A 249 -17.37 34.00 -10.35
C ILE A 249 -18.19 33.12 -9.41
N ILE A 250 -19.39 32.70 -9.81
CA ILE A 250 -20.25 31.84 -8.99
C ILE A 250 -19.54 30.56 -8.58
N ASP A 251 -18.77 29.95 -9.49
CA ASP A 251 -18.01 28.74 -9.20
C ASP A 251 -16.90 29.02 -8.18
N LEU A 252 -16.26 30.19 -8.20
CA LEU A 252 -15.17 30.59 -7.28
C LEU A 252 -15.66 31.05 -5.89
N LEU A 253 -16.93 31.38 -5.72
CA LEU A 253 -17.44 31.88 -4.45
C LEU A 253 -17.58 30.76 -3.40
N SER A 254 -17.08 31.03 -2.19
CA SER A 254 -17.27 30.14 -1.03
C SER A 254 -18.74 30.02 -0.61
N ALA A 255 -19.56 31.05 -0.88
CA ALA A 255 -20.99 31.09 -0.57
C ALA A 255 -21.84 31.01 -1.84
N LYS A 256 -22.84 30.13 -1.83
CA LYS A 256 -23.78 30.01 -2.95
C LYS A 256 -24.71 31.21 -3.01
N LEU A 257 -24.78 31.83 -4.18
CA LEU A 257 -25.73 32.91 -4.46
C LEU A 257 -27.15 32.34 -4.71
N SER A 258 -28.17 33.06 -4.26
CA SER A 258 -29.57 32.77 -4.55
C SER A 258 -29.95 33.19 -5.98
N GLY A 259 -31.06 32.68 -6.52
CA GLY A 259 -31.53 33.05 -7.87
C GLY A 259 -31.59 34.57 -8.14
N PRO A 260 -32.17 35.38 -7.24
CA PRO A 260 -32.16 36.84 -7.37
C PRO A 260 -30.75 37.46 -7.36
N GLN A 261 -29.84 36.95 -6.51
CA GLN A 261 -28.45 37.42 -6.45
C GLN A 261 -27.68 37.08 -7.73
N ILE A 262 -27.89 35.87 -8.25
CA ILE A 262 -27.36 35.45 -9.55
C ILE A 262 -27.86 36.39 -10.65
N GLY A 263 -29.15 36.70 -10.69
CA GLY A 263 -29.73 37.62 -11.67
C GLY A 263 -29.08 39.01 -11.65
N VAL A 264 -28.80 39.56 -10.45
CA VAL A 264 -28.10 40.84 -10.30
C VAL A 264 -26.68 40.77 -10.86
N LEU A 265 -25.92 39.71 -10.57
CA LEU A 265 -24.56 39.53 -11.07
C LEU A 265 -24.51 39.43 -12.60
N TYR A 266 -25.40 38.62 -13.19
CA TYR A 266 -25.49 38.49 -14.66
C TYR A 266 -25.84 39.81 -15.33
N GLN A 267 -26.80 40.56 -14.79
CA GLN A 267 -27.19 41.86 -15.33
C GLN A 267 -26.04 42.87 -15.26
N ALA A 268 -25.34 42.95 -14.13
CA ALA A 268 -24.20 43.84 -13.95
C ALA A 268 -23.07 43.55 -14.97
N ILE A 269 -22.71 42.28 -15.15
CA ILE A 269 -21.68 41.90 -16.13
C ILE A 269 -22.12 42.19 -17.57
N LYS A 270 -23.41 41.96 -17.89
CA LYS A 270 -23.96 42.30 -19.21
C LYS A 270 -23.84 43.79 -19.50
N GLU A 271 -24.22 44.65 -18.55
CA GLU A 271 -24.13 46.11 -18.68
C GLU A 271 -22.67 46.58 -18.87
N ILE A 272 -21.71 46.02 -18.12
CA ILE A 272 -20.30 46.39 -18.27
C ILE A 272 -19.81 46.08 -19.69
N LYS A 273 -20.18 44.91 -20.23
CA LYS A 273 -19.77 44.46 -21.57
C LYS A 273 -20.28 45.34 -22.71
N GLU A 274 -21.34 46.11 -22.50
CA GLU A 274 -21.86 47.04 -23.51
C GLU A 274 -20.93 48.25 -23.73
N TYR A 275 -20.10 48.60 -22.73
CA TYR A 275 -19.29 49.83 -22.77
C TYR A 275 -17.79 49.62 -22.48
N LYS A 276 -17.39 48.49 -21.87
CA LYS A 276 -15.99 48.14 -21.58
C LYS A 276 -15.58 46.83 -22.25
N GLN A 277 -14.46 46.86 -22.95
CA GLN A 277 -13.82 45.67 -23.52
C GLN A 277 -13.08 44.83 -22.46
N PHE A 278 -12.52 45.49 -21.44
CA PHE A 278 -11.80 44.88 -20.34
C PHE A 278 -12.37 45.38 -19.02
N TYR A 279 -12.68 44.47 -18.11
CA TYR A 279 -13.22 44.78 -16.78
C TYR A 279 -12.68 43.84 -15.71
N THR A 280 -12.62 44.33 -14.48
CA THR A 280 -12.11 43.66 -13.28
C THR A 280 -13.24 43.32 -12.29
N ILE A 281 -12.93 42.58 -11.22
CA ILE A 281 -13.88 42.34 -10.12
C ILE A 281 -14.39 43.66 -9.52
N ARG A 282 -13.53 44.68 -9.43
CA ARG A 282 -13.91 46.00 -8.90
C ARG A 282 -14.91 46.72 -9.78
N ASP A 283 -14.77 46.62 -11.10
CA ASP A 283 -15.78 47.13 -12.04
C ASP A 283 -17.14 46.44 -11.86
N ILE A 284 -17.11 45.12 -11.61
CA ILE A 284 -18.33 44.33 -11.34
C ILE A 284 -18.98 44.77 -10.03
N ILE A 285 -18.19 44.98 -8.97
CA ILE A 285 -18.70 45.51 -7.69
C ILE A 285 -19.39 46.86 -7.91
N GLU A 286 -18.78 47.77 -8.67
CA GLU A 286 -19.34 49.09 -8.96
C GLU A 286 -20.67 48.98 -9.73
N ALA A 287 -20.74 48.12 -10.76
CA ALA A 287 -21.96 47.90 -11.52
C ALA A 287 -23.07 47.26 -10.67
N VAL A 288 -22.75 46.26 -9.84
CA VAL A 288 -23.70 45.64 -8.91
C VAL A 288 -24.24 46.67 -7.91
N ASN A 289 -23.40 47.60 -7.44
CA ASN A 289 -23.80 48.66 -6.52
C ASN A 289 -24.84 49.62 -7.11
N ARG A 290 -24.88 49.79 -8.44
CA ARG A 290 -25.89 50.59 -9.15
C ARG A 290 -27.24 49.89 -9.28
N SER A 291 -27.32 48.59 -9.02
CA SER A 291 -28.57 47.83 -9.07
C SER A 291 -29.58 48.37 -8.04
N LYS A 292 -30.87 48.40 -8.41
CA LYS A 292 -31.96 48.77 -7.48
C LYS A 292 -32.40 47.60 -6.58
N SER A 293 -31.95 46.39 -6.87
CA SER A 293 -32.33 45.19 -6.11
C SER A 293 -31.65 45.16 -4.74
N SER A 294 -32.38 44.80 -3.68
CA SER A 294 -31.81 44.60 -2.34
C SER A 294 -30.80 43.43 -2.30
N ALA A 295 -30.87 42.50 -3.26
CA ALA A 295 -29.93 41.39 -3.38
C ALA A 295 -28.48 41.83 -3.67
N ARG A 296 -28.27 43.08 -4.13
CA ARG A 296 -26.95 43.63 -4.46
C ARG A 296 -25.96 43.58 -3.30
N TRP A 297 -26.41 43.79 -2.06
CA TRP A 297 -25.53 43.86 -0.89
C TRP A 297 -24.78 42.55 -0.64
N ASN A 298 -25.47 41.41 -0.75
CA ASN A 298 -24.85 40.11 -0.56
C ASN A 298 -23.92 39.74 -1.72
N VAL A 299 -24.24 40.19 -2.94
CA VAL A 299 -23.36 40.01 -4.11
C VAL A 299 -22.09 40.84 -3.94
N ILE A 300 -22.20 42.10 -3.54
CA ILE A 300 -21.05 42.98 -3.25
C ILE A 300 -20.18 42.34 -2.18
N ALA A 301 -20.73 41.94 -1.03
CA ALA A 301 -19.96 41.30 0.03
C ALA A 301 -19.22 40.04 -0.44
N SER A 302 -19.84 39.25 -1.32
CA SER A 302 -19.22 38.05 -1.90
C SER A 302 -18.08 38.40 -2.86
N LEU A 303 -18.27 39.42 -3.71
CA LEU A 303 -17.26 39.90 -4.65
C LEU A 303 -16.09 40.59 -3.93
N GLU A 304 -16.35 41.37 -2.89
CA GLU A 304 -15.34 41.99 -2.03
C GLU A 304 -14.51 40.92 -1.32
N SER A 305 -15.16 39.87 -0.81
CA SER A 305 -14.45 38.72 -0.24
C SER A 305 -13.51 38.07 -1.26
N LEU A 306 -13.95 37.92 -2.52
CA LEU A 306 -13.15 37.35 -3.59
C LEU A 306 -11.98 38.27 -4.00
N ASP A 307 -12.21 39.58 -4.13
CA ASP A 307 -11.16 40.58 -4.44
C ASP A 307 -10.12 40.65 -3.31
N SER A 308 -10.57 40.54 -2.05
CA SER A 308 -9.71 40.61 -0.86
C SER A 308 -8.67 39.49 -0.76
N ILE A 309 -8.87 38.38 -1.50
CA ILE A 309 -7.88 37.31 -1.63
C ILE A 309 -6.56 37.86 -2.21
N GLY A 310 -6.63 38.90 -3.05
CA GLY A 310 -5.47 39.60 -3.59
C GLY A 310 -4.68 38.83 -4.65
N VAL A 311 -5.23 37.73 -5.18
CA VAL A 311 -4.57 36.90 -6.21
C VAL A 311 -4.99 37.28 -7.63
N PHE A 312 -6.14 37.94 -7.82
CA PHE A 312 -6.62 38.34 -9.15
C PHE A 312 -6.00 39.66 -9.58
N HIS A 313 -5.42 39.69 -10.78
CA HIS A 313 -4.74 40.87 -11.31
C HIS A 313 -5.03 41.04 -12.81
N GLU A 314 -4.93 42.27 -13.30
CA GLU A 314 -5.11 42.57 -14.74
C GLU A 314 -4.04 41.87 -15.58
N ASN A 315 -2.80 41.93 -15.09
CA ASN A 315 -1.67 41.19 -15.62
C ASN A 315 -1.41 39.96 -14.75
N GLY A 316 -2.25 38.94 -14.92
CA GLY A 316 -2.01 37.62 -14.34
C GLY A 316 -0.68 37.03 -14.80
N THR A 317 -0.11 36.13 -14.01
CA THR A 317 1.13 35.42 -14.37
C THR A 317 0.89 34.60 -15.64
N PRO A 318 1.61 34.85 -16.76
CA PRO A 318 1.37 34.15 -18.01
C PRO A 318 1.56 32.63 -17.86
N THR A 319 0.68 31.84 -18.48
CA THR A 319 0.77 30.37 -18.40
C THR A 319 2.04 29.85 -19.09
N GLU A 320 2.54 30.57 -20.10
CA GLU A 320 3.81 30.29 -20.78
C GLU A 320 5.03 30.46 -19.87
N GLU A 321 4.93 31.26 -18.80
CA GLU A 321 5.98 31.34 -17.79
C GLU A 321 5.96 30.13 -16.85
N LEU A 322 4.75 29.67 -16.51
CA LEU A 322 4.55 28.52 -15.63
C LEU A 322 4.87 27.19 -16.32
N VAL A 323 4.62 27.08 -17.63
CA VAL A 323 4.80 25.83 -18.38
C VAL A 323 5.90 25.98 -19.44
N ARG A 324 7.14 25.67 -19.03
CA ARG A 324 8.33 25.79 -19.88
C ARG A 324 9.09 24.47 -19.99
N LYS A 325 9.57 24.16 -21.20
CA LYS A 325 10.39 22.96 -21.45
C LYS A 325 11.60 22.91 -20.52
N GLY A 326 11.74 21.78 -19.82
CA GLY A 326 12.79 21.56 -18.84
C GLY A 326 12.69 22.37 -17.55
N LYS A 327 11.57 23.04 -17.29
CA LYS A 327 11.30 23.72 -16.02
C LYS A 327 10.20 22.99 -15.23
N CYS A 328 10.29 23.13 -13.91
CA CYS A 328 9.26 22.72 -12.99
C CYS A 328 8.87 23.94 -12.17
N SER A 329 7.63 24.40 -12.36
CA SER A 329 7.04 25.50 -11.61
C SER A 329 6.36 24.96 -10.36
N VAL A 330 6.87 25.34 -9.20
CA VAL A 330 6.34 24.94 -7.90
C VAL A 330 5.49 26.08 -7.38
N ILE A 331 4.18 25.84 -7.28
CA ILE A 331 3.20 26.75 -6.69
C ILE A 331 3.16 26.44 -5.19
N ASN A 332 3.92 27.21 -4.42
CA ASN A 332 4.04 27.05 -2.98
C ASN A 332 2.83 27.68 -2.27
N MET A 333 1.98 26.82 -1.71
CA MET A 333 0.76 27.19 -0.99
C MET A 333 0.95 27.24 0.53
N ARG A 334 2.19 27.06 1.02
CA ARG A 334 2.46 27.07 2.46
C ARG A 334 2.04 28.41 3.08
N GLY A 335 1.17 28.34 4.08
CA GLY A 335 0.65 29.52 4.77
C GLY A 335 -0.56 30.17 4.10
N VAL A 336 -0.98 29.70 2.91
CA VAL A 336 -2.23 30.13 2.26
C VAL A 336 -3.41 29.42 2.95
N PRO A 337 -4.49 30.14 3.32
CA PRO A 337 -5.73 29.52 3.83
C PRO A 337 -6.35 28.50 2.87
N PRO A 338 -6.92 27.36 3.34
CA PRO A 338 -7.40 26.28 2.47
C PRO A 338 -8.46 26.68 1.43
N ASP A 339 -9.38 27.57 1.80
CA ASP A 339 -10.40 28.14 0.91
C ASP A 339 -9.77 28.95 -0.23
N ILE A 340 -8.74 29.75 0.07
CA ILE A 340 -7.96 30.47 -0.94
C ILE A 340 -7.16 29.51 -1.82
N GLN A 341 -6.55 28.47 -1.25
CA GLN A 341 -5.82 27.47 -2.04
C GLN A 341 -6.71 26.83 -3.10
N ASP A 342 -7.94 26.47 -2.72
CA ASP A 342 -8.90 25.86 -3.65
C ASP A 342 -9.28 26.81 -4.79
N VAL A 343 -9.53 28.09 -4.51
CA VAL A 343 -9.77 29.13 -5.51
C VAL A 343 -8.58 29.25 -6.48
N VAL A 344 -7.35 29.30 -5.95
CA VAL A 344 -6.14 29.39 -6.76
C VAL A 344 -5.98 28.16 -7.64
N VAL A 345 -6.16 26.95 -7.10
CA VAL A 345 -6.07 25.70 -7.89
C VAL A 345 -7.15 25.67 -8.96
N ALA A 346 -8.39 26.02 -8.63
CA ALA A 346 -9.49 26.01 -9.59
C ALA A 346 -9.22 26.94 -10.77
N ARG A 347 -8.83 28.19 -10.49
CA ARG A 347 -8.57 29.18 -11.54
C ARG A 347 -7.31 28.85 -12.34
N LEU A 348 -6.21 28.51 -11.67
CA LEU A 348 -4.95 28.16 -12.33
C LEU A 348 -5.10 26.94 -13.24
N THR A 349 -5.76 25.88 -12.77
CA THR A 349 -5.95 24.67 -13.59
C THR A 349 -6.85 24.91 -14.79
N LYS A 350 -7.83 25.81 -14.66
CA LYS A 350 -8.67 26.26 -15.78
C LYS A 350 -7.85 27.02 -16.83
N GLU A 351 -7.07 28.03 -16.41
CA GLU A 351 -6.22 28.82 -17.32
C GLU A 351 -5.21 27.93 -18.06
N LEU A 352 -4.52 27.05 -17.32
CA LEU A 352 -3.59 26.09 -17.91
C LEU A 352 -4.27 25.13 -18.90
N PHE A 353 -5.46 24.64 -18.59
CA PHE A 353 -6.19 23.74 -19.47
C PHE A 353 -6.65 24.44 -20.75
N ASP A 354 -7.21 25.65 -20.63
CA ASP A 354 -7.70 26.44 -21.76
C ASP A 354 -6.54 26.84 -22.70
N ASP A 355 -5.39 27.30 -22.18
CA ASP A 355 -4.22 27.63 -22.98
C ASP A 355 -3.52 26.41 -23.58
N ARG A 356 -3.54 25.25 -22.90
CA ARG A 356 -3.06 24.00 -23.48
C ARG A 356 -3.94 23.55 -24.64
N LYS A 357 -5.27 23.65 -24.49
CA LYS A 357 -6.24 23.33 -25.55
C LYS A 357 -6.08 24.27 -26.76
N ALA A 358 -5.76 25.54 -26.52
CA ALA A 358 -5.45 26.52 -27.56
C ALA A 358 -4.05 26.34 -28.19
N GLY A 359 -3.21 25.45 -27.66
CA GLY A 359 -1.87 25.19 -28.17
C GLY A 359 -0.81 26.23 -27.79
N LYS A 360 -1.10 27.15 -26.86
CA LYS A 360 -0.16 28.20 -26.44
C LYS A 360 0.98 27.67 -25.57
N ILE A 361 0.69 26.68 -24.74
CA ILE A 361 1.67 26.02 -23.86
C ILE A 361 1.94 24.57 -24.30
N PRO A 362 3.17 24.04 -24.05
CA PRO A 362 3.51 22.68 -24.44
C PRO A 362 2.83 21.62 -23.56
N PRO A 363 2.81 20.34 -23.97
CA PRO A 363 2.39 19.24 -23.11
C PRO A 363 3.19 19.20 -21.80
N PHE A 364 2.51 18.95 -20.69
CA PHE A 364 3.11 19.03 -19.36
C PHE A 364 2.39 18.13 -18.36
N LEU A 365 3.01 17.89 -17.21
CA LEU A 365 2.41 17.17 -16.09
C LEU A 365 2.05 18.16 -14.97
N LEU A 366 0.76 18.24 -14.63
CA LEU A 366 0.27 18.90 -13.41
C LEU A 366 0.32 17.92 -12.25
N ILE A 367 1.06 18.25 -11.18
CA ILE A 367 1.12 17.46 -9.94
C ILE A 367 0.33 18.19 -8.87
N VAL A 368 -0.60 17.50 -8.21
CA VAL A 368 -1.43 18.04 -7.13
C VAL A 368 -1.13 17.26 -5.85
N GLU A 369 -0.34 17.85 -4.96
CA GLU A 369 -0.16 17.33 -3.59
C GLU A 369 -1.46 17.44 -2.80
N GLU A 370 -1.58 16.58 -1.78
CA GLU A 370 -2.73 16.56 -0.87
C GLU A 370 -4.08 16.62 -1.61
N ALA A 371 -4.21 15.88 -2.72
CA ALA A 371 -5.29 16.04 -3.70
C ALA A 371 -6.71 15.93 -3.10
N HIS A 372 -6.87 15.27 -1.96
CA HIS A 372 -8.15 15.18 -1.26
C HIS A 372 -8.69 16.54 -0.76
N ASN A 373 -7.85 17.57 -0.70
CA ASN A 373 -8.28 18.94 -0.39
C ASN A 373 -8.93 19.64 -1.59
N TYR A 374 -8.57 19.25 -2.82
CA TYR A 374 -8.97 19.93 -4.06
C TYR A 374 -9.99 19.11 -4.87
N CYS A 375 -9.97 17.79 -4.73
CA CYS A 375 -10.96 16.90 -5.32
C CYS A 375 -11.49 15.86 -4.33
N PRO A 376 -12.19 16.29 -3.26
CA PRO A 376 -12.80 15.38 -2.30
C PRO A 376 -13.90 14.50 -2.95
N GLU A 377 -13.97 13.24 -2.52
CA GLU A 377 -15.07 12.34 -2.83
C GLU A 377 -16.38 12.88 -2.24
N ARG A 378 -17.49 12.63 -2.95
CA ARG A 378 -18.83 13.07 -2.52
C ARG A 378 -19.11 12.64 -1.08
N GLY A 379 -19.48 13.59 -0.23
CA GLY A 379 -19.78 13.37 1.18
C GLY A 379 -18.62 13.61 2.15
N PHE A 380 -17.38 13.75 1.67
CA PHE A 380 -16.23 14.17 2.50
C PHE A 380 -15.95 15.67 2.44
N GLY A 381 -16.52 16.37 1.47
CA GLY A 381 -16.40 17.81 1.29
C GLY A 381 -16.83 18.24 -0.11
N THR A 382 -16.74 19.53 -0.37
CA THR A 382 -16.87 20.13 -1.69
C THR A 382 -15.69 21.06 -1.90
N ALA A 383 -15.11 21.02 -3.09
CA ALA A 383 -14.06 21.95 -3.49
C ALA A 383 -14.39 22.49 -4.89
N VAL A 384 -14.13 23.78 -5.10
CA VAL A 384 -14.34 24.49 -6.36
C VAL A 384 -13.51 23.84 -7.47
N SER A 385 -12.26 23.49 -7.18
CA SER A 385 -11.34 22.88 -8.14
C SER A 385 -11.74 21.46 -8.57
N SER A 386 -12.66 20.79 -7.86
CA SER A 386 -13.05 19.41 -8.14
C SER A 386 -13.57 19.20 -9.57
N ASN A 387 -14.40 20.11 -10.06
CA ASN A 387 -14.98 19.99 -11.40
C ASN A 387 -13.90 20.09 -12.47
N MET A 388 -12.99 21.06 -12.34
CA MET A 388 -11.89 21.26 -13.29
C MET A 388 -10.91 20.08 -13.27
N LEU A 389 -10.56 19.57 -12.08
CA LEU A 389 -9.70 18.40 -11.95
C LEU A 389 -10.34 17.13 -12.54
N ARG A 390 -11.66 16.94 -12.42
CA ARG A 390 -12.37 15.86 -13.12
C ARG A 390 -12.29 16.04 -14.64
N THR A 391 -12.52 17.25 -15.15
CA THR A 391 -12.42 17.54 -16.59
C THR A 391 -11.01 17.25 -17.12
N ILE A 392 -9.97 17.64 -16.37
CA ILE A 392 -8.58 17.33 -16.73
C ILE A 392 -8.35 15.82 -16.73
N ALA A 393 -8.86 15.09 -15.73
CA ALA A 393 -8.72 13.64 -15.67
C ALA A 393 -9.44 12.91 -16.84
N SER A 394 -10.57 13.45 -17.34
CA SER A 394 -11.30 12.85 -18.46
C SER A 394 -10.82 13.29 -19.85
N GLU A 395 -10.35 14.53 -19.99
CA GLU A 395 -10.05 15.15 -21.29
C GLU A 395 -8.59 15.56 -21.47
N GLY A 396 -7.83 15.77 -20.38
CA GLY A 396 -6.45 16.27 -20.40
C GLY A 396 -5.53 15.44 -21.28
N ARG A 397 -5.72 14.11 -21.31
CA ARG A 397 -5.00 13.19 -22.21
C ARG A 397 -5.08 13.61 -23.69
N LYS A 398 -6.24 14.06 -24.17
CA LYS A 398 -6.44 14.45 -25.59
C LYS A 398 -5.59 15.65 -25.97
N PHE A 399 -5.32 16.51 -25.00
CA PHE A 399 -4.57 17.74 -25.17
C PHE A 399 -3.13 17.61 -24.67
N GLY A 400 -2.70 16.47 -24.11
CA GLY A 400 -1.35 16.34 -23.54
C GLY A 400 -1.14 17.12 -22.24
N MET A 401 -2.22 17.33 -21.46
CA MET A 401 -2.15 17.81 -20.08
C MET A 401 -2.27 16.60 -19.14
N GLY A 402 -1.12 16.16 -18.63
CA GLY A 402 -1.05 15.12 -17.62
C GLY A 402 -1.54 15.60 -16.26
N LEU A 403 -2.04 14.67 -15.46
CA LEU A 403 -2.45 14.92 -14.08
C LEU A 403 -1.82 13.86 -13.19
N CYS A 404 -1.12 14.27 -12.17
CA CYS A 404 -0.59 13.42 -11.12
C CYS A 404 -1.23 13.84 -9.80
N ILE A 405 -2.13 13.02 -9.27
CA ILE A 405 -2.68 13.24 -7.94
C ILE A 405 -1.85 12.51 -6.90
N VAL A 406 -1.57 13.20 -5.82
CA VAL A 406 -0.75 12.68 -4.72
C VAL A 406 -1.55 12.84 -3.44
N SER A 407 -1.86 11.73 -2.76
CA SER A 407 -2.71 11.79 -1.56
C SER A 407 -2.40 10.68 -0.55
N GLN A 408 -2.59 11.02 0.72
CA GLN A 408 -2.50 10.10 1.84
C GLN A 408 -3.83 9.53 2.33
N ARG A 409 -4.94 10.01 1.77
CA ARG A 409 -6.30 9.54 2.06
C ARG A 409 -7.01 9.16 0.75
N PRO A 410 -6.64 8.04 0.11
CA PRO A 410 -7.31 7.56 -1.11
C PRO A 410 -8.83 7.57 -1.01
N ALA A 411 -9.40 7.15 0.12
CA ALA A 411 -10.86 7.08 0.28
C ALA A 411 -11.56 8.45 0.29
N LYS A 412 -10.80 9.54 0.51
CA LYS A 412 -11.31 10.91 0.48
C LYS A 412 -11.17 11.59 -0.87
N VAL A 413 -10.46 11.01 -1.83
CA VAL A 413 -10.27 11.59 -3.17
C VAL A 413 -11.38 11.07 -4.09
N ASP A 414 -11.83 11.93 -5.01
CA ASP A 414 -12.86 11.57 -5.99
C ASP A 414 -12.48 10.31 -6.77
N LYS A 415 -13.33 9.28 -6.67
CA LYS A 415 -13.09 7.98 -7.29
C LYS A 415 -13.04 8.05 -8.81
N ASN A 416 -13.74 9.01 -9.42
CA ASN A 416 -13.70 9.20 -10.88
C ASN A 416 -12.37 9.80 -11.34
N ILE A 417 -11.62 10.47 -10.46
CA ILE A 417 -10.27 10.94 -10.81
C ILE A 417 -9.27 9.81 -10.64
N ILE A 418 -9.37 9.04 -9.54
CA ILE A 418 -8.50 7.87 -9.33
C ILE A 418 -8.68 6.87 -10.47
N SER A 419 -9.91 6.52 -10.85
CA SER A 419 -10.17 5.53 -11.91
C SER A 419 -9.69 5.97 -13.30
N GLN A 420 -9.54 7.28 -13.53
CA GLN A 420 -8.99 7.83 -14.78
C GLN A 420 -7.45 7.88 -14.78
N CYS A 421 -6.82 7.68 -13.62
CA CYS A 421 -5.37 7.52 -13.56
C CYS A 421 -4.99 6.17 -14.15
N ASN A 422 -4.18 6.15 -15.20
CA ASN A 422 -3.70 4.88 -15.73
C ASN A 422 -2.59 4.30 -14.84
N THR A 423 -1.67 5.15 -14.38
CA THR A 423 -0.54 4.70 -13.57
C THR A 423 -0.82 4.89 -12.10
N HIS A 424 -0.66 3.82 -11.31
CA HIS A 424 -0.84 3.84 -9.87
C HIS A 424 0.45 3.45 -9.17
N ILE A 425 0.98 4.34 -8.33
CA ILE A 425 2.14 4.10 -7.47
C ILE A 425 1.62 4.07 -6.03
N ILE A 426 1.37 2.86 -5.53
CA ILE A 426 0.75 2.62 -4.23
C ILE A 426 1.85 2.20 -3.25
N LEU A 427 2.21 3.09 -2.33
CA LEU A 427 3.11 2.76 -1.23
C LEU A 427 2.32 2.18 -0.06
N LYS A 428 2.96 2.04 1.10
CA LYS A 428 2.33 1.48 2.31
C LYS A 428 1.05 2.25 2.69
N VAL A 429 -0.09 1.56 2.68
CA VAL A 429 -1.38 2.05 3.19
C VAL A 429 -1.88 1.10 4.26
N THR A 430 -2.26 1.61 5.42
CA THR A 430 -2.66 0.77 6.58
C THR A 430 -4.13 0.87 6.93
N ASN A 431 -4.83 1.93 6.49
CA ASN A 431 -6.22 2.13 6.80
C ASN A 431 -7.11 1.24 5.91
N PRO A 432 -8.01 0.41 6.46
CA PRO A 432 -8.86 -0.48 5.68
C PRO A 432 -9.77 0.24 4.68
N ASN A 433 -10.27 1.43 5.00
CA ASN A 433 -11.14 2.20 4.10
C ASN A 433 -10.35 2.72 2.90
N ASP A 434 -9.13 3.23 3.14
CA ASP A 434 -8.23 3.68 2.08
C ASP A 434 -7.79 2.50 1.19
N LEU A 435 -7.49 1.34 1.78
CA LEU A 435 -7.16 0.12 1.02
C LEU A 435 -8.33 -0.36 0.15
N LYS A 436 -9.55 -0.38 0.69
CA LYS A 436 -10.75 -0.76 -0.07
C LYS A 436 -10.98 0.20 -1.24
N ALA A 437 -10.82 1.51 -1.02
CA ALA A 437 -10.94 2.50 -2.08
C ALA A 437 -9.92 2.24 -3.21
N ILE A 438 -8.66 1.96 -2.87
CA ILE A 438 -7.63 1.62 -3.86
C ILE A 438 -8.02 0.39 -4.68
N ILE A 439 -8.40 -0.72 -4.04
CA ILE A 439 -8.71 -1.97 -4.75
C ILE A 439 -9.94 -1.82 -5.64
N GLN A 440 -10.92 -1.02 -5.21
CA GLN A 440 -12.13 -0.79 -6.00
C GLN A 440 -11.90 0.17 -7.19
N SER A 441 -10.90 1.05 -7.09
CA SER A 441 -10.63 2.07 -8.11
C SER A 441 -9.53 1.69 -9.10
N VAL A 442 -8.70 0.68 -8.80
CA VAL A 442 -7.57 0.27 -9.63
C VAL A 442 -7.82 -1.09 -10.26
N GLU A 443 -7.86 -1.12 -11.59
CA GLU A 443 -8.00 -2.37 -12.35
C GLU A 443 -6.82 -3.32 -12.09
N GLY A 444 -7.13 -4.62 -11.99
CA GLY A 444 -6.13 -5.68 -11.84
C GLY A 444 -5.62 -5.91 -10.40
N LEU A 445 -6.13 -5.20 -9.39
CA LEU A 445 -5.80 -5.51 -7.99
C LEU A 445 -6.74 -6.57 -7.42
N THR A 446 -6.17 -7.57 -6.72
CA THR A 446 -6.93 -8.69 -6.13
C THR A 446 -7.02 -8.56 -4.60
N SER A 447 -7.81 -9.43 -3.98
CA SER A 447 -7.85 -9.55 -2.51
C SER A 447 -6.49 -9.96 -1.90
N GLN A 448 -5.60 -10.60 -2.67
CA GLN A 448 -4.25 -10.89 -2.20
C GLN A 448 -3.42 -9.60 -2.11
N THR A 449 -3.56 -8.71 -3.11
CA THR A 449 -2.91 -7.39 -3.13
C THR A 449 -3.26 -6.54 -1.91
N TYR A 450 -4.48 -6.68 -1.37
CA TYR A 450 -4.89 -6.01 -0.12
C TYR A 450 -3.90 -6.25 1.02
N ASN A 451 -3.58 -7.52 1.28
CA ASN A 451 -2.71 -7.93 2.37
C ASN A 451 -1.26 -7.51 2.12
N GLU A 452 -0.86 -7.49 0.84
CA GLU A 452 0.47 -7.07 0.43
C GLU A 452 0.71 -5.58 0.66
N ILE A 453 -0.21 -4.71 0.19
CA ILE A 453 -0.11 -3.26 0.36
C ILE A 453 -0.01 -2.89 1.85
N GLN A 454 -0.80 -3.56 2.69
CA GLN A 454 -0.80 -3.33 4.13
C GLN A 454 0.55 -3.67 4.78
N ARG A 455 1.23 -4.70 4.28
CA ARG A 455 2.51 -5.21 4.78
C ARG A 455 3.74 -4.62 4.09
N LEU A 456 3.56 -3.76 3.07
CA LEU A 456 4.68 -3.14 2.35
C LEU A 456 5.66 -2.46 3.32
N PRO A 457 6.98 -2.63 3.13
CA PRO A 457 7.98 -1.79 3.80
C PRO A 457 7.88 -0.35 3.29
N VAL A 458 8.34 0.60 4.11
CA VAL A 458 8.54 1.98 3.63
C VAL A 458 9.65 1.98 2.58
N GLY A 459 9.47 2.74 1.51
CA GLY A 459 10.39 2.75 0.36
C GLY A 459 10.10 1.67 -0.69
N VAL A 460 9.04 0.88 -0.53
CA VAL A 460 8.55 -0.06 -1.54
C VAL A 460 7.16 0.37 -1.99
N ALA A 461 6.93 0.35 -3.30
CA ALA A 461 5.65 0.64 -3.93
C ALA A 461 5.16 -0.55 -4.74
N LEU A 462 3.85 -0.77 -4.74
CA LEU A 462 3.16 -1.53 -5.77
C LEU A 462 2.85 -0.58 -6.93
N ILE A 463 3.34 -0.89 -8.13
CA ILE A 463 3.12 -0.10 -9.33
C ILE A 463 2.19 -0.87 -10.26
N SER A 464 1.08 -0.26 -10.65
CA SER A 464 0.13 -0.78 -11.64
C SER A 464 -0.04 0.21 -12.79
N GLY A 465 -0.36 -0.28 -13.99
CA GLY A 465 -0.48 0.54 -15.20
C GLY A 465 0.87 0.92 -15.81
N ALA A 466 0.98 2.11 -16.43
CA ALA A 466 2.20 2.55 -17.13
C ALA A 466 2.72 1.58 -18.21
N SER A 467 1.80 0.86 -18.88
CA SER A 467 2.07 -0.24 -19.83
C SER A 467 2.47 -1.58 -19.20
N LEU A 468 2.48 -1.68 -17.87
CA LEU A 468 2.54 -2.97 -17.17
C LEU A 468 1.22 -3.71 -17.36
N GLN A 469 1.29 -5.03 -17.58
CA GLN A 469 0.09 -5.86 -17.66
C GLN A 469 -0.29 -6.51 -16.33
N ILE A 470 0.65 -6.58 -15.39
CA ILE A 470 0.39 -6.97 -14.01
C ILE A 470 1.06 -5.98 -13.04
N PRO A 471 0.49 -5.76 -11.84
CA PRO A 471 1.13 -4.96 -10.82
C PRO A 471 2.48 -5.54 -10.39
N ILE A 472 3.49 -4.69 -10.19
CA ILE A 472 4.83 -5.09 -9.74
C ILE A 472 5.22 -4.39 -8.44
N MET A 473 5.97 -5.07 -7.58
CA MET A 473 6.58 -4.42 -6.41
C MET A 473 7.93 -3.84 -6.78
N THR A 474 8.12 -2.56 -6.53
CA THR A 474 9.35 -1.82 -6.83
C THR A 474 9.89 -1.18 -5.56
N GLU A 475 11.16 -1.43 -5.26
CA GLU A 475 11.93 -0.67 -4.27
C GLU A 475 12.29 0.69 -4.88
N ILE A 476 11.69 1.76 -4.37
CA ILE A 476 11.89 3.12 -4.85
C ILE A 476 13.35 3.52 -4.63
N ARG A 477 13.99 4.03 -5.69
CA ARG A 477 15.40 4.46 -5.60
C ARG A 477 15.56 5.62 -4.64
N THR A 478 16.79 5.79 -4.16
CA THR A 478 17.16 6.97 -3.38
C THR A 478 17.07 8.23 -4.24
N ARG A 479 16.54 9.33 -3.69
CA ARG A 479 16.47 10.63 -4.35
C ARG A 479 17.86 11.23 -4.56
N GLU A 480 18.10 11.76 -5.75
CA GLU A 480 19.33 12.50 -6.06
C GLU A 480 19.36 13.86 -5.35
N THR A 481 18.18 14.42 -5.12
CA THR A 481 17.95 15.71 -4.49
C THR A 481 17.70 15.58 -2.99
N SER A 482 17.83 16.70 -2.27
CA SER A 482 17.42 16.78 -0.87
C SER A 482 15.89 16.65 -0.72
N HIS A 483 15.44 16.14 0.43
CA HIS A 483 14.02 16.01 0.77
C HIS A 483 13.61 17.04 1.83
N GLY A 484 12.61 17.87 1.51
CA GLY A 484 12.12 18.94 2.39
C GLY A 484 11.19 18.50 3.53
N GLY A 485 10.59 17.30 3.45
CA GLY A 485 9.58 16.81 4.40
C GLY A 485 10.15 16.22 5.71
N LYS A 486 11.36 16.60 6.14
CA LYS A 486 11.90 16.13 7.42
C LYS A 486 11.06 16.74 8.55
N SER A 487 10.51 15.90 9.43
CA SER A 487 9.82 16.33 10.64
C SER A 487 10.68 17.33 11.40
N VAL A 488 10.10 18.46 11.79
CA VAL A 488 10.79 19.47 12.60
C VAL A 488 11.28 18.77 13.87
N ASN A 489 12.59 18.72 14.07
CA ASN A 489 13.15 18.26 15.32
C ASN A 489 12.74 19.27 16.39
N ILE A 490 11.90 18.85 17.33
CA ILE A 490 11.42 19.69 18.43
C ILE A 490 12.58 20.11 19.35
N PHE A 491 13.61 19.26 19.42
CA PHE A 491 14.85 19.56 20.12
C PHE A 491 15.85 20.16 19.14
N LYS A 492 16.36 21.35 19.47
CA LYS A 492 17.49 21.96 18.75
C LYS A 492 18.75 21.16 19.03
N ASP A 493 19.66 21.08 18.06
CA ASP A 493 21.03 20.61 18.29
C ASP A 493 21.67 21.51 19.37
N GLY A 494 21.64 21.07 20.63
CA GLY A 494 22.12 21.83 21.80
C GLY A 494 21.29 21.64 23.07
N ASP A 495 20.01 21.27 22.95
CA ASP A 495 19.24 20.86 24.12
C ASP A 495 19.71 19.47 24.54
N LYS A 496 20.49 19.41 25.63
CA LYS A 496 20.74 18.16 26.35
C LYS A 496 19.41 17.69 26.91
N VAL A 497 18.60 17.05 26.08
CA VAL A 497 17.71 16.03 26.56
C VAL A 497 18.65 14.97 27.11
N ASP A 498 18.66 14.78 28.42
CA ASP A 498 19.22 13.57 29.00
C ASP A 498 18.60 12.42 28.22
N GLU A 499 19.38 11.82 27.31
CA GLU A 499 19.01 10.57 26.70
C GLU A 499 18.73 9.67 27.89
N TYR A 500 17.45 9.35 28.12
CA TYR A 500 17.09 8.11 28.77
C TYR A 500 17.72 7.04 27.89
N LYS A 501 18.99 6.73 28.19
CA LYS A 501 19.75 5.66 27.58
C LYS A 501 18.96 4.42 27.94
N TYR A 502 18.13 4.00 27.00
CA TYR A 502 17.57 2.68 27.01
C TYR A 502 18.75 1.74 26.77
N THR A 503 19.50 1.43 27.84
CA THR A 503 20.56 0.42 27.85
C THR A 503 19.93 -0.97 27.94
N SER A 504 18.92 -1.25 27.13
CA SER A 504 18.82 -2.63 26.68
C SER A 504 19.87 -2.74 25.58
N LYS A 505 20.93 -3.50 25.88
CA LYS A 505 21.77 -4.07 24.82
C LYS A 505 20.80 -4.85 23.94
N ILE A 506 20.28 -4.24 22.88
CA ILE A 506 19.69 -4.99 21.78
C ILE A 506 20.81 -5.95 21.39
N PRO A 507 20.62 -7.28 21.55
CA PRO A 507 21.65 -8.22 21.16
C PRO A 507 21.99 -7.87 19.72
N ARG A 508 23.28 -7.57 19.45
CA ARG A 508 23.73 -7.48 18.06
C ARG A 508 23.25 -8.77 17.41
N THR A 509 22.51 -8.65 16.31
CA THR A 509 22.14 -9.81 15.50
C THR A 509 23.42 -10.63 15.35
N PRO A 510 23.46 -11.89 15.85
CA PRO A 510 24.65 -12.70 15.71
C PRO A 510 25.00 -12.73 14.23
N PRO A 511 26.27 -12.59 13.84
CA PRO A 511 26.65 -12.89 12.47
C PRO A 511 26.11 -14.29 12.12
N PRO A 512 25.65 -14.53 10.88
CA PRO A 512 25.18 -15.85 10.49
C PRO A 512 26.25 -16.87 10.88
N PRO A 513 25.88 -17.95 11.59
CA PRO A 513 26.88 -18.89 12.08
C PRO A 513 27.67 -19.42 10.89
N PRO A 514 29.01 -19.51 10.99
CA PRO A 514 29.78 -20.19 9.97
C PRO A 514 29.26 -21.62 9.84
N SER A 515 29.22 -22.14 8.61
CA SER A 515 28.80 -23.51 8.31
C SER A 515 29.42 -24.49 9.30
N LEU A 516 28.58 -25.18 10.08
CA LEU A 516 29.02 -26.05 11.16
C LEU A 516 29.90 -27.19 10.63
N PRO A 517 31.06 -27.48 11.26
CA PRO A 517 31.82 -28.68 10.97
C PRO A 517 31.09 -29.90 11.56
N LYS A 518 31.12 -31.03 10.83
CA LYS A 518 30.61 -32.33 11.29
C LYS A 518 31.26 -32.70 12.64
N LYS A 519 30.47 -33.00 13.68
CA LYS A 519 30.97 -33.44 14.99
C LYS A 519 30.62 -34.90 15.28
N GLN A 520 31.59 -35.60 15.88
CA GLN A 520 31.53 -36.95 16.44
C GLN A 520 30.79 -36.98 17.79
N GLU A 521 30.21 -38.13 18.15
CA GLU A 521 29.32 -38.36 19.31
C GLU A 521 30.08 -38.66 20.63
N PRO A 522 29.53 -38.28 21.81
CA PRO A 522 30.08 -38.63 23.14
C PRO A 522 29.36 -39.82 23.84
N THR A 523 30.04 -40.42 24.83
CA THR A 523 29.80 -41.77 25.38
C THR A 523 28.88 -41.89 26.61
N SER A 524 28.37 -43.12 26.82
CA SER A 524 27.20 -43.56 27.61
C SER A 524 27.22 -43.42 29.14
N SER A 525 28.33 -43.07 29.80
CA SER A 525 28.41 -43.15 31.27
C SER A 525 27.75 -41.99 32.01
N MET A 526 27.49 -40.85 31.36
CA MET A 526 26.93 -39.65 31.99
C MET A 526 25.39 -39.60 31.96
N MET A 527 24.75 -40.54 31.25
CA MET A 527 23.32 -40.51 30.93
C MET A 527 22.47 -41.22 32.01
N SER A 528 23.08 -42.10 32.80
CA SER A 528 22.37 -42.96 33.77
C SER A 528 21.93 -42.23 35.04
N GLU A 529 22.63 -41.19 35.49
CA GLU A 529 22.31 -40.47 36.74
C GLU A 529 21.16 -39.46 36.59
N MET A 530 20.84 -39.00 35.37
CA MET A 530 19.79 -37.99 35.14
C MET A 530 18.38 -38.57 34.92
N LEU A 531 18.26 -39.87 34.65
CA LEU A 531 17.02 -40.51 34.19
C LEU A 531 15.99 -40.80 35.29
N GLU A 532 16.34 -40.68 36.57
CA GLU A 532 15.42 -41.00 37.68
C GLU A 532 14.51 -39.85 38.13
N THR A 533 14.71 -38.61 37.67
CA THR A 533 14.02 -37.43 38.27
C THR A 533 12.86 -36.81 37.47
N THR A 534 12.59 -37.20 36.22
CA THR A 534 11.65 -36.45 35.34
C THR A 534 10.54 -37.29 34.68
N LYS A 535 9.80 -38.09 35.45
CA LYS A 535 8.48 -38.62 35.04
C LYS A 535 7.33 -37.76 35.57
N LYS A 536 7.03 -36.60 34.96
CA LYS A 536 5.71 -35.93 35.09
C LYS A 536 5.30 -35.25 33.76
N THR A 537 4.07 -35.49 33.35
CA THR A 537 3.43 -35.22 32.05
C THR A 537 2.93 -33.78 31.90
N ASN A 538 3.25 -33.10 30.77
CA ASN A 538 2.74 -31.77 30.42
C ASN A 538 1.53 -31.85 29.46
N ALA A 539 0.32 -32.10 29.97
CA ALA A 539 -0.93 -32.02 29.19
C ALA A 539 -1.63 -30.65 29.39
N THR A 540 -2.27 -30.10 28.36
CA THR A 540 -2.98 -28.81 28.46
C THR A 540 -4.23 -28.91 29.35
N GLU A 541 -4.55 -27.85 30.10
CA GLU A 541 -5.67 -27.83 31.07
C GLU A 541 -7.04 -28.16 30.43
N LYS A 542 -7.22 -27.78 29.15
CA LYS A 542 -8.42 -28.11 28.36
C LYS A 542 -8.49 -29.60 28.06
N ALA A 543 -7.39 -30.23 27.62
CA ALA A 543 -7.33 -31.67 27.35
C ALA A 543 -7.60 -32.47 28.64
N VAL A 544 -7.00 -32.07 29.76
CA VAL A 544 -7.25 -32.66 31.09
C VAL A 544 -8.74 -32.56 31.48
N THR A 545 -9.38 -31.43 31.19
CA THR A 545 -10.81 -31.23 31.45
C THR A 545 -11.69 -32.13 30.59
N VAL A 546 -11.41 -32.24 29.29
CA VAL A 546 -12.14 -33.14 28.38
C VAL A 546 -11.98 -34.59 28.83
N ASN A 547 -10.75 -35.01 29.16
CA ASN A 547 -10.47 -36.35 29.63
C ASN A 547 -11.28 -36.72 30.88
N ARG A 548 -11.27 -35.84 31.89
CA ARG A 548 -12.06 -36.02 33.11
C ARG A 548 -13.56 -36.19 32.81
N VAL A 549 -14.11 -35.34 31.96
CA VAL A 549 -15.55 -35.33 31.65
C VAL A 549 -15.93 -36.58 30.88
N ALA A 550 -15.18 -36.92 29.82
CA ALA A 550 -15.42 -38.09 28.98
C ALA A 550 -15.31 -39.39 29.78
N LYS A 551 -14.33 -39.49 30.69
CA LYS A 551 -14.15 -40.64 31.58
C LYS A 551 -15.31 -40.78 32.58
N ARG A 552 -15.81 -39.67 33.15
CA ARG A 552 -16.97 -39.69 34.07
C ARG A 552 -18.29 -40.01 33.37
N LEU A 553 -18.46 -39.58 32.12
CA LEU A 553 -19.57 -40.00 31.27
C LEU A 553 -19.43 -41.47 30.86
N GLY A 554 -18.20 -42.01 30.88
CA GLY A 554 -17.89 -43.39 30.57
C GLY A 554 -17.80 -43.66 29.07
N TRP A 555 -17.39 -42.63 28.32
CA TRP A 555 -17.15 -42.66 26.87
C TRP A 555 -15.74 -43.12 26.53
N VAL A 556 -14.79 -42.93 27.45
CA VAL A 556 -13.40 -43.37 27.34
C VAL A 556 -12.93 -44.00 28.66
N SER A 557 -11.95 -44.90 28.58
CA SER A 557 -11.33 -45.57 29.74
C SER A 557 -9.90 -45.12 30.04
N THR A 558 -9.21 -44.49 29.06
CA THR A 558 -7.82 -44.03 29.19
C THR A 558 -7.65 -42.90 30.23
N ASP A 559 -6.46 -42.82 30.81
CA ASP A 559 -6.03 -41.71 31.68
C ASP A 559 -5.21 -40.66 30.91
N ASP A 560 -4.85 -40.93 29.66
CA ASP A 560 -4.12 -39.99 28.81
C ASP A 560 -5.05 -38.96 28.15
N PRO A 561 -4.89 -37.65 28.43
CA PRO A 561 -5.69 -36.61 27.81
C PRO A 561 -5.59 -36.56 26.28
N ASP A 562 -4.41 -36.84 25.70
CA ASP A 562 -4.19 -36.70 24.27
C ASP A 562 -4.84 -37.87 23.50
N GLU A 563 -4.76 -39.08 24.06
CA GLU A 563 -5.51 -40.23 23.55
C GLU A 563 -7.03 -40.00 23.59
N THR A 564 -7.57 -39.40 24.66
CA THR A 564 -9.00 -39.07 24.73
C THR A 564 -9.43 -38.08 23.64
N ILE A 565 -8.63 -37.05 23.34
CA ILE A 565 -8.95 -36.10 22.26
C ILE A 565 -9.00 -36.82 20.91
N ARG A 566 -8.06 -37.74 20.65
CA ARG A 566 -8.03 -38.53 19.42
C ARG A 566 -9.29 -39.41 19.25
N ILE A 567 -9.71 -40.10 20.31
CA ILE A 567 -10.91 -40.96 20.28
C ILE A 567 -12.17 -40.14 20.00
N LEU A 568 -12.36 -39.03 20.72
CA LEU A 568 -13.56 -38.19 20.60
C LEU A 568 -13.62 -37.43 19.27
N SER A 569 -12.47 -37.06 18.69
CA SER A 569 -12.42 -36.40 17.38
C SER A 569 -12.91 -37.33 16.27
N LYS A 570 -12.49 -38.61 16.30
CA LYS A 570 -12.98 -39.63 15.35
C LYS A 570 -14.48 -39.90 15.49
N GLU A 571 -15.01 -39.87 16.71
CA GLU A 571 -16.46 -40.05 16.92
C GLU A 571 -17.26 -38.83 16.44
N ALA A 572 -16.78 -37.60 16.65
CA ALA A 572 -17.41 -36.40 16.12
C ALA A 572 -17.48 -36.41 14.58
N GLU A 573 -16.40 -36.87 13.92
CA GLU A 573 -16.36 -37.04 12.46
C GLU A 573 -17.40 -38.06 11.96
N LYS A 574 -17.57 -39.20 12.66
CA LYS A 574 -18.59 -40.21 12.32
C LYS A 574 -20.01 -39.67 12.43
N MET A 575 -20.25 -38.77 13.39
CA MET A 575 -21.55 -38.12 13.59
C MET A 575 -21.77 -36.90 12.66
N LYS A 576 -20.81 -36.59 11.77
CA LYS A 576 -20.79 -35.39 10.92
C LYS A 576 -20.89 -34.07 11.72
N GLU A 577 -20.34 -34.05 12.93
CA GLU A 577 -20.26 -32.84 13.76
C GLU A 577 -18.90 -32.14 13.64
N ASN A 578 -18.87 -30.83 13.90
CA ASN A 578 -17.60 -30.09 13.93
C ASN A 578 -16.79 -30.47 15.19
N VAL A 579 -15.63 -31.10 14.98
CA VAL A 579 -14.74 -31.61 16.04
C VAL A 579 -14.42 -30.54 17.10
N TYR A 580 -14.13 -29.31 16.67
CA TYR A 580 -13.79 -28.22 17.59
C TYR A 580 -14.98 -27.84 18.48
N LYS A 581 -16.17 -27.66 17.91
CA LYS A 581 -17.39 -27.34 18.68
C LYS A 581 -17.80 -28.48 19.61
N TYR A 582 -17.59 -29.73 19.20
CA TYR A 582 -17.88 -30.91 20.00
C TYR A 582 -17.00 -30.97 21.27
N LEU A 583 -15.69 -30.83 21.10
CA LEU A 583 -14.74 -30.83 22.22
C LEU A 583 -14.91 -29.60 23.12
N GLU A 584 -15.19 -28.42 22.54
CA GLU A 584 -15.46 -27.20 23.31
C GLU A 584 -16.71 -27.34 24.18
N SER A 585 -17.74 -28.06 23.71
CA SER A 585 -18.95 -28.33 24.48
C SER A 585 -18.67 -29.17 25.73
N LEU A 586 -17.75 -30.14 25.64
CA LEU A 586 -17.29 -30.93 26.79
C LEU A 586 -16.47 -30.10 27.79
N VAL A 587 -15.65 -29.17 27.30
CA VAL A 587 -14.92 -28.21 28.17
C VAL A 587 -15.91 -27.32 28.92
N ARG A 588 -16.93 -26.78 28.25
CA ARG A 588 -17.97 -25.95 28.89
C ARG A 588 -18.77 -26.75 29.92
N LEU A 589 -19.13 -28.00 29.61
CA LEU A 589 -19.79 -28.91 30.55
C LEU A 589 -18.91 -29.20 31.79
N GLY A 590 -17.61 -29.42 31.56
CA GLY A 590 -16.60 -29.65 32.59
C GLY A 590 -16.40 -28.46 33.53
N LYS A 591 -16.44 -27.24 32.99
CA LYS A 591 -16.30 -26.00 33.77
C LYS A 591 -17.56 -25.60 34.52
N LYS A 592 -18.75 -25.94 34.03
CA LYS A 592 -20.03 -25.46 34.59
C LYS A 592 -20.70 -26.46 35.54
N PHE A 593 -20.49 -27.76 35.36
CA PHE A 593 -21.19 -28.79 36.14
C PHE A 593 -20.29 -29.94 36.60
N CYS A 594 -19.33 -30.37 35.77
CA CYS A 594 -18.48 -31.54 36.06
C CYS A 594 -17.09 -31.13 36.59
N HIS A 595 -17.10 -30.38 37.70
CA HIS A 595 -15.91 -29.87 38.40
C HIS A 595 -15.00 -30.98 38.92
N MET A 596 -13.72 -30.68 39.14
CA MET A 596 -12.74 -31.65 39.63
C MET A 596 -13.16 -32.20 41.00
N GLU A 597 -13.54 -31.30 41.91
CA GLU A 597 -14.09 -31.58 43.24
C GLU A 597 -15.57 -31.15 43.26
N ASN A 598 -16.44 -31.94 43.90
CA ASN A 598 -17.87 -31.66 44.07
C ASN A 598 -18.65 -31.30 42.77
N PRO A 599 -18.79 -32.23 41.81
CA PRO A 599 -19.56 -31.98 40.59
C PRO A 599 -21.07 -31.80 40.89
N GLU A 600 -21.70 -30.82 40.24
CA GLU A 600 -23.14 -30.52 40.33
C GLU A 600 -23.98 -31.50 39.49
N CYS A 601 -23.81 -32.81 39.72
CA CYS A 601 -24.39 -33.84 38.86
C CYS A 601 -25.91 -33.73 38.70
N ILE A 602 -26.64 -33.30 39.74
CA ILE A 602 -28.12 -33.19 39.71
C ILE A 602 -28.60 -32.12 38.72
N ARG A 603 -27.84 -31.02 38.58
CA ARG A 603 -28.14 -29.90 37.66
C ARG A 603 -27.48 -30.07 36.29
N CYS A 604 -26.63 -31.08 36.12
CA CYS A 604 -25.92 -31.34 34.87
C CYS A 604 -26.89 -31.83 33.78
N PRO A 605 -26.82 -31.31 32.54
CA PRO A 605 -27.64 -31.79 31.42
C PRO A 605 -27.50 -33.30 31.15
N MET A 606 -26.33 -33.89 31.47
CA MET A 606 -26.04 -35.31 31.29
C MET A 606 -26.52 -36.18 32.48
N ASN A 607 -27.45 -35.66 33.29
CA ASN A 607 -27.88 -36.20 34.58
C ASN A 607 -28.24 -37.69 34.56
N ASN A 608 -28.99 -38.10 33.54
CA ASN A 608 -29.63 -39.40 33.44
C ASN A 608 -28.76 -40.42 32.68
N VAL A 609 -27.70 -39.96 32.02
CA VAL A 609 -26.81 -40.76 31.16
C VAL A 609 -25.37 -40.85 31.68
N CYS A 610 -25.03 -40.13 32.75
CA CYS A 610 -23.68 -40.10 33.32
C CYS A 610 -23.39 -41.31 34.24
N LYS A 611 -22.44 -42.16 33.84
CA LYS A 611 -22.01 -43.36 34.61
C LYS A 611 -21.48 -43.02 36.00
N TYR A 612 -20.75 -41.90 36.15
CA TYR A 612 -20.23 -41.45 37.46
C TYR A 612 -21.35 -41.17 38.49
N ARG A 613 -22.46 -40.54 38.06
CA ARG A 613 -23.60 -40.28 38.96
C ARG A 613 -24.34 -41.57 39.31
N ALA A 614 -24.56 -42.45 38.33
CA ALA A 614 -25.20 -43.74 38.55
C ALA A 614 -24.44 -44.58 39.59
N ALA A 615 -23.10 -44.56 39.54
CA ALA A 615 -22.25 -45.21 40.53
C ALA A 615 -22.37 -44.58 41.94
N LYS A 616 -22.37 -43.25 42.05
CA LYS A 616 -22.56 -42.57 43.34
C LYS A 616 -23.96 -42.76 43.95
N MET A 617 -25.01 -42.85 43.14
CA MET A 617 -26.38 -43.17 43.59
C MET A 617 -26.48 -44.61 44.15
N LYS A 618 -25.83 -45.59 43.51
CA LYS A 618 -25.75 -46.98 44.00
C LYS A 618 -25.02 -47.06 45.35
N ASN A 619 -23.91 -46.32 45.53
CA ASN A 619 -23.20 -46.26 46.81
C ASN A 619 -24.01 -45.57 47.91
N LYS A 620 -24.82 -44.54 47.59
CA LYS A 620 -25.74 -43.91 48.56
C LYS A 620 -26.86 -44.86 49.03
N LYS A 621 -27.41 -45.70 48.14
CA LYS A 621 -28.38 -46.76 48.52
C LYS A 621 -27.73 -47.86 49.37
N LYS A 622 -26.48 -48.25 49.09
CA LYS A 622 -25.72 -49.24 49.90
C LYS A 622 -25.45 -48.74 51.33
N ILE A 623 -25.15 -47.44 51.49
CA ILE A 623 -24.89 -46.84 52.81
C ILE A 623 -26.18 -46.68 53.64
N LEU A 624 -27.35 -46.50 53.01
CA LEU A 624 -28.64 -46.47 53.73
C LEU A 624 -29.13 -47.85 54.19
N PHE A 625 -28.71 -48.94 53.53
CA PHE A 625 -29.04 -50.32 53.93
C PHE A 625 -28.14 -50.90 55.02
N ILE A 626 -27.04 -50.21 55.38
CA ILE A 626 -26.12 -50.61 56.47
C ILE A 626 -26.44 -49.83 57.78
N LYS A 627 -27.42 -48.91 57.74
CA LYS A 627 -27.90 -48.13 58.90
C LYS A 627 -29.38 -48.34 59.21
N LYS A 628 -29.90 -49.55 59.01
CA LYS A 628 -31.17 -50.00 59.60
C LYS A 628 -30.97 -51.32 60.30
#